data_AF-A0A3A6NX36-F1
#
_entry.id   AF-A0A3A6NX36-F1
#
_cell.length_a   1.000
_cell.length_b   1.000
_cell.length_c   1.000
_cell.angle_alpha   90.00
_cell.angle_beta   90.00
_cell.angle_gamma   90.00
#
_symmetry.space_group_name_H-M   'P 1'
#
loop_
_entity.id
_entity.type
_entity.pdbx_description
1 polymer ?
#
loop_
_entity_poly.entity_id
_entity_poly.type
_entity_poly.pdbx_seq_one_letter_code
_entity_poly.pdbx_strand_id
1 'polypeptide(L)'
;MSNHRIVQQPREGPDMEKQIIAGSGCGAQPRRGGCACGGGQAILATPTPAPAPADQAHPGPAAEAIKRRAYAHLMSGLHCAEVVALTVMEAYAGPADPRLVKAASGFGGGLVGSTEELCGAFTGGVLVLGLLLGRERPGQDLRDLACAVLDLKERFVARFGSLNCGALMDGFGEQGQQKGCARLTANSAVMVAQVLEDLAAARGQDLAALCSQPRQQAALGGCPFRAGL
;
A
#
# COMPACT_ATOMS: atom_id res chain seq x y z
N MET A 1 20.47 64.93 1.75
CA MET A 1 20.90 63.58 1.33
C MET A 1 19.77 62.61 1.65
N SER A 2 19.05 62.20 0.61
CA SER A 2 17.99 61.20 0.66
C SER A 2 18.52 59.84 1.09
N ASN A 3 17.75 59.08 1.87
CA ASN A 3 17.17 57.87 1.30
C ASN A 3 16.01 57.29 2.12
N HIS A 4 14.99 56.90 1.35
CA HIS A 4 13.75 56.25 1.75
C HIS A 4 13.97 54.88 2.41
N ARG A 5 13.11 54.55 3.39
CA ARG A 5 12.75 53.14 3.65
C ARG A 5 11.23 53.02 3.68
N ILE A 6 10.70 52.53 2.56
CA ILE A 6 9.30 52.19 2.37
C ILE A 6 8.98 50.96 3.22
N VAL A 7 7.91 51.10 4.00
CA VAL A 7 7.21 50.06 4.75
C VAL A 7 6.56 49.09 3.76
N GLN A 8 6.75 47.78 3.94
CA GLN A 8 5.83 46.76 3.43
C GLN A 8 5.47 45.82 4.57
N GLN A 9 4.22 45.90 5.02
CA GLN A 9 3.58 44.96 5.93
C GLN A 9 3.27 43.64 5.19
N PRO A 10 3.22 42.48 5.87
CA PRO A 10 2.70 41.26 5.29
C PRO A 10 1.21 41.42 4.99
N ARG A 11 0.78 41.02 3.77
CA ARG A 11 -0.63 40.90 3.44
C ARG A 11 -1.20 39.66 4.13
N GLU A 12 -2.05 39.88 5.12
CA GLU A 12 -2.87 38.84 5.74
C GLU A 12 -3.83 38.28 4.67
N GLY A 13 -3.66 37.00 4.34
CA GLY A 13 -4.62 36.24 3.53
C GLY A 13 -5.83 35.83 4.39
N PRO A 14 -6.98 35.49 3.77
CA PRO A 14 -8.20 35.18 4.51
C PRO A 14 -8.00 33.97 5.43
N ASP A 15 -8.29 34.23 6.71
CA ASP A 15 -8.16 33.39 7.90
C ASP A 15 -9.07 32.14 7.82
N MET A 16 -8.59 31.11 7.10
CA MET A 16 -9.32 29.88 6.73
C MET A 16 -9.65 28.99 7.96
N GLU A 17 -9.00 29.24 9.09
CA GLU A 17 -9.12 28.47 10.33
C GLU A 17 -10.47 28.68 11.03
N LYS A 18 -11.14 29.82 10.81
CA LYS A 18 -12.45 30.13 11.42
C LYS A 18 -13.64 29.51 10.71
N GLN A 19 -13.48 28.96 9.49
CA GLN A 19 -14.56 28.28 8.77
C GLN A 19 -14.74 26.81 9.18
N ILE A 20 -13.80 26.23 9.93
CA ILE A 20 -13.82 24.82 10.32
C ILE A 20 -14.72 24.58 11.56
N ILE A 21 -14.99 25.61 12.38
CA ILE A 21 -15.62 25.46 13.70
C ILE A 21 -17.15 25.69 13.67
N ALA A 22 -17.74 26.15 12.57
CA ALA A 22 -19.16 26.57 12.51
C ALA A 22 -20.11 25.60 11.77
N GLY A 23 -19.84 24.30 11.74
CA GLY A 23 -20.67 23.28 11.09
C GLY A 23 -21.41 22.37 12.07
N SER A 24 -22.37 22.91 12.81
CA SER A 24 -23.19 22.18 13.80
C SER A 24 -24.38 21.45 13.16
N GLY A 25 -24.55 20.17 13.50
CA GLY A 25 -25.83 19.60 13.97
C GLY A 25 -26.88 19.12 12.95
N CYS A 26 -27.05 17.80 12.86
CA CYS A 26 -28.35 17.08 12.75
C CYS A 26 -28.04 15.59 12.94
N GLY A 27 -28.64 14.82 13.85
CA GLY A 27 -30.06 14.62 14.07
C GLY A 27 -30.30 13.10 13.91
N ALA A 28 -30.28 12.36 15.01
CA ALA A 28 -30.52 10.91 15.03
C ALA A 28 -32.01 10.59 14.83
N GLN A 29 -32.34 9.62 13.97
CA GLN A 29 -33.39 8.60 14.20
C GLN A 29 -33.49 7.55 13.06
N PRO A 30 -34.06 6.35 13.32
CA PRO A 30 -33.79 5.10 12.59
C PRO A 30 -34.85 4.77 11.53
N ARG A 31 -34.50 3.94 10.53
CA ARG A 31 -35.48 3.18 9.75
C ARG A 31 -35.07 1.73 9.53
N ARG A 32 -35.99 0.86 9.96
CA ARG A 32 -36.09 -0.57 9.67
C ARG A 32 -36.35 -0.80 8.18
N GLY A 33 -35.92 -1.94 7.66
CA GLY A 33 -36.37 -2.43 6.35
C GLY A 33 -35.54 -3.60 5.86
N GLY A 34 -35.84 -4.79 6.36
CA GLY A 34 -35.37 -6.03 5.73
C GLY A 34 -36.06 -6.25 4.39
N CYS A 35 -35.35 -6.86 3.45
CA CYS A 35 -35.96 -7.50 2.30
C CYS A 35 -35.33 -8.89 2.16
N ALA A 36 -36.16 -9.89 2.42
CA ALA A 36 -35.90 -11.30 2.19
C ALA A 36 -36.59 -11.69 0.88
N CYS A 37 -35.80 -12.12 -0.10
CA CYS A 37 -36.19 -12.89 -1.28
C CYS A 37 -34.95 -13.73 -1.60
N GLY A 38 -34.94 -15.03 -1.85
CA GLY A 38 -35.93 -16.04 -2.22
C GLY A 38 -35.12 -17.19 -2.83
N GLY A 39 -35.54 -18.44 -2.63
CA GLY A 39 -34.73 -19.64 -2.80
C GLY A 39 -34.19 -19.92 -4.21
N GLY A 40 -32.96 -20.45 -4.23
CA GLY A 40 -32.34 -21.12 -5.38
C GLY A 40 -31.63 -22.37 -4.87
N GLN A 41 -31.94 -23.51 -5.48
CA GLN A 41 -31.51 -24.85 -5.05
C GLN A 41 -29.97 -24.97 -5.07
N ALA A 42 -29.40 -25.45 -3.96
CA ALA A 42 -27.97 -25.67 -3.82
C ALA A 42 -27.53 -26.88 -4.67
N ILE A 43 -26.92 -26.60 -5.81
CA ILE A 43 -26.13 -27.59 -6.54
C ILE A 43 -24.84 -27.77 -5.73
N LEU A 44 -24.66 -28.95 -5.12
CA LEU A 44 -23.43 -29.29 -4.40
C LEU A 44 -22.24 -29.28 -5.37
N ALA A 45 -21.51 -28.17 -5.39
CA ALA A 45 -20.17 -28.12 -5.94
C ALA A 45 -19.27 -28.97 -5.02
N THR A 46 -18.71 -30.06 -5.56
CA THR A 46 -17.61 -30.76 -4.91
C THR A 46 -16.46 -29.77 -4.71
N PRO A 47 -15.87 -29.67 -3.51
CA PRO A 47 -14.79 -28.72 -3.27
C PRO A 47 -13.61 -29.05 -4.17
N THR A 48 -13.25 -28.12 -5.04
CA THR A 48 -11.96 -28.08 -5.71
C THR A 48 -10.88 -28.14 -4.62
N PRO A 49 -9.86 -29.01 -4.73
CA PRO A 49 -8.81 -29.09 -3.73
C PRO A 49 -8.19 -27.71 -3.53
N ALA A 50 -8.06 -27.30 -2.26
CA ALA A 50 -7.44 -26.03 -1.90
C ALA A 50 -6.04 -25.94 -2.53
N PRO A 51 -5.65 -24.78 -3.08
CA PRO A 51 -4.32 -24.62 -3.65
C PRO A 51 -3.26 -24.93 -2.59
N ALA A 52 -2.19 -25.62 -3.02
CA ALA A 52 -1.06 -25.97 -2.16
C ALA A 52 -0.54 -24.73 -1.41
N PRO A 53 -0.04 -24.89 -0.17
CA PRO A 53 0.48 -23.78 0.60
C PRO A 53 1.59 -23.07 -0.17
N ALA A 54 1.57 -21.73 -0.14
CA ALA A 54 2.42 -20.85 -0.93
C ALA A 54 3.93 -20.94 -0.63
N ASP A 55 4.36 -21.88 0.20
CA ASP A 55 5.77 -22.24 0.45
C ASP A 55 6.28 -23.41 -0.43
N GLN A 56 5.40 -24.11 -1.15
CA GLN A 56 5.75 -25.30 -1.97
C GLN A 56 5.69 -25.07 -3.49
N ALA A 57 5.22 -23.91 -3.95
CA ALA A 57 5.27 -23.57 -5.37
C ALA A 57 6.71 -23.21 -5.78
N HIS A 58 7.26 -23.91 -6.77
CA HIS A 58 8.54 -23.52 -7.37
C HIS A 58 8.33 -22.20 -8.12
N PRO A 59 8.99 -21.10 -7.72
CA PRO A 59 8.81 -19.81 -8.37
C PRO A 59 9.29 -19.89 -9.83
N GLY A 60 8.54 -19.27 -10.75
CA GLY A 60 9.00 -19.11 -12.12
C GLY A 60 10.32 -18.32 -12.20
N PRO A 61 11.03 -18.35 -13.35
CA PRO A 61 12.37 -17.78 -13.48
C PRO A 61 12.45 -16.28 -13.15
N ALA A 62 11.39 -15.51 -13.43
CA ALA A 62 11.30 -14.09 -13.09
C ALA A 62 11.24 -13.86 -11.56
N ALA A 63 10.40 -14.62 -10.85
CA ALA A 63 10.28 -14.56 -9.40
C ALA A 63 11.60 -14.95 -8.71
N GLU A 64 12.32 -15.94 -9.25
CA GLU A 64 13.64 -16.33 -8.70
C GLU A 64 14.71 -15.25 -8.90
N ALA A 65 14.69 -14.54 -10.03
CA ALA A 65 15.58 -13.40 -10.26
C ALA A 65 15.30 -12.25 -9.27
N ILE A 66 14.04 -11.97 -8.98
CA ILE A 66 13.61 -10.96 -8.00
C ILE A 66 14.07 -11.35 -6.60
N LYS A 67 13.85 -12.62 -6.18
CA LYS A 67 14.34 -13.10 -4.87
C LYS A 67 15.84 -12.97 -4.73
N ARG A 68 16.61 -13.38 -5.73
CA ARG A 68 18.07 -13.27 -5.73
C ARG A 68 18.52 -11.82 -5.57
N ARG A 69 17.91 -10.88 -6.29
CA ARG A 69 18.20 -9.45 -6.16
C ARG A 69 17.84 -8.91 -4.78
N ALA A 70 16.67 -9.27 -4.24
CA ALA A 70 16.26 -8.87 -2.90
C ALA A 70 17.24 -9.35 -1.82
N TYR A 71 17.71 -10.61 -1.89
CA TYR A 71 18.72 -11.11 -0.97
C TYR A 71 20.07 -10.39 -1.13
N ALA A 72 20.49 -10.08 -2.35
CA ALA A 72 21.71 -9.31 -2.57
C ALA A 72 21.63 -7.92 -1.92
N HIS A 73 20.49 -7.24 -2.01
CA HIS A 73 20.24 -5.96 -1.37
C HIS A 73 20.16 -6.06 0.17
N LEU A 74 19.59 -7.14 0.73
CA LEU A 74 19.66 -7.38 2.18
C LEU A 74 21.12 -7.54 2.65
N MET A 75 21.93 -8.27 1.89
CA MET A 75 23.34 -8.50 2.21
C MET A 75 24.22 -7.24 2.07
N SER A 76 23.76 -6.21 1.35
CA SER A 76 24.45 -4.92 1.26
C SER A 76 24.16 -3.99 2.45
N GLY A 77 23.27 -4.40 3.37
CA GLY A 77 22.94 -3.65 4.58
C GLY A 77 21.64 -2.85 4.52
N LEU A 78 20.87 -2.98 3.43
CA LEU A 78 19.55 -2.36 3.32
C LEU A 78 18.52 -3.13 4.14
N HIS A 79 17.55 -2.42 4.71
CA HIS A 79 16.48 -3.05 5.48
C HIS A 79 15.24 -3.36 4.64
N CYS A 80 14.27 -4.05 5.23
CA CYS A 80 13.11 -4.63 4.53
C CYS A 80 12.36 -3.66 3.60
N ALA A 81 12.05 -2.44 4.04
CA ALA A 81 11.35 -1.45 3.19
C ALA A 81 12.17 -0.99 1.98
N GLU A 82 13.44 -0.64 2.20
CA GLU A 82 14.37 -0.22 1.14
C GLU A 82 14.56 -1.32 0.10
N VAL A 83 14.77 -2.56 0.57
CA VAL A 83 14.99 -3.73 -0.29
C VAL A 83 13.81 -3.96 -1.21
N VAL A 84 12.57 -4.00 -0.69
CA VAL A 84 11.39 -4.25 -1.54
C VAL A 84 11.24 -3.14 -2.57
N ALA A 85 11.32 -1.87 -2.13
CA ALA A 85 11.13 -0.74 -3.02
C ALA A 85 12.19 -0.71 -4.12
N LEU A 86 13.47 -0.84 -3.76
CA LEU A 86 14.59 -0.83 -4.71
C LEU A 86 14.55 -2.01 -5.68
N THR A 87 14.33 -3.23 -5.16
CA THR A 87 14.31 -4.45 -5.99
C THR A 87 13.26 -4.37 -7.08
N VAL A 88 12.04 -3.96 -6.73
CA VAL A 88 10.93 -3.85 -7.67
C VAL A 88 11.15 -2.70 -8.65
N MET A 89 11.61 -1.54 -8.16
CA MET A 89 11.91 -0.41 -9.04
C MET A 89 12.94 -0.78 -10.11
N GLU A 90 14.02 -1.44 -9.71
CA GLU A 90 15.05 -1.91 -10.65
C GLU A 90 14.55 -2.94 -11.66
N ALA A 91 13.62 -3.79 -11.25
CA ALA A 91 13.06 -4.82 -12.12
C ALA A 91 12.12 -4.24 -13.19
N TYR A 92 11.35 -3.19 -12.88
CA TYR A 92 10.28 -2.69 -13.75
C TYR A 92 10.58 -1.34 -14.41
N ALA A 93 11.45 -0.51 -13.84
CA ALA A 93 11.75 0.83 -14.34
C ALA A 93 13.26 1.07 -14.61
N GLY A 94 14.12 0.07 -14.35
CA GLY A 94 15.56 0.21 -14.49
C GLY A 94 16.23 0.88 -13.27
N PRO A 95 17.47 1.38 -13.40
CA PRO A 95 18.24 1.90 -12.27
C PRO A 95 17.44 2.90 -11.43
N ALA A 96 17.29 2.63 -10.14
CA ALA A 96 16.48 3.46 -9.26
C ALA A 96 17.21 4.75 -8.84
N ASP A 97 16.45 5.84 -8.70
CA ASP A 97 16.94 7.08 -8.08
C ASP A 97 17.31 6.83 -6.61
N PRO A 98 18.51 7.22 -6.12
CA PRO A 98 18.91 7.06 -4.73
C PRO A 98 17.94 7.67 -3.70
N ARG A 99 17.12 8.64 -4.11
CA ARG A 99 16.06 9.23 -3.28
C ARG A 99 15.00 8.22 -2.87
N LEU A 100 14.81 7.13 -3.62
CA LEU A 100 13.90 6.05 -3.24
C LEU A 100 14.34 5.37 -1.93
N VAL A 101 15.60 4.95 -1.86
CA VAL A 101 16.17 4.35 -0.64
C VAL A 101 16.07 5.34 0.51
N LYS A 102 16.49 6.60 0.28
CA LYS A 102 16.41 7.67 1.29
C LYS A 102 14.99 7.90 1.82
N ALA A 103 13.97 7.84 0.96
CA ALA A 103 12.57 7.97 1.37
C ALA A 103 12.07 6.73 2.12
N ALA A 104 12.58 5.54 1.79
CA ALA A 104 12.20 4.29 2.42
C ALA A 104 12.85 4.07 3.80
N SER A 105 13.96 4.74 4.10
CA SER A 105 14.78 4.52 5.32
C SER A 105 14.02 4.72 6.65
N GLY A 106 12.92 5.47 6.64
CA GLY A 106 12.07 5.66 7.83
C GLY A 106 11.18 4.47 8.19
N PHE A 107 11.05 3.48 7.30
CA PHE A 107 10.06 2.40 7.42
C PHE A 107 10.65 1.04 7.84
N GLY A 108 11.96 0.98 8.13
CA GLY A 108 12.62 -0.24 8.61
C GLY A 108 12.14 -0.66 10.00
N GLY A 109 12.22 -1.95 10.34
CA GLY A 109 11.98 -2.44 11.72
C GLY A 109 10.59 -2.18 12.30
N GLY A 110 9.57 -1.97 11.44
CA GLY A 110 8.22 -1.62 11.88
C GLY A 110 8.13 -0.17 12.35
N LEU A 111 8.60 0.75 11.50
CA LEU A 111 8.96 2.13 11.80
C LEU A 111 9.90 2.24 13.01
N VAL A 112 11.15 2.05 12.60
CA VAL A 112 12.42 2.28 13.27
C VAL A 112 12.58 1.47 14.55
N GLY A 113 12.29 0.18 14.44
CA GLY A 113 12.79 -0.83 15.36
C GLY A 113 11.93 -1.07 16.60
N SER A 114 10.78 -0.41 16.73
CA SER A 114 9.81 -0.74 17.79
C SER A 114 9.19 -2.11 17.56
N THR A 115 9.08 -2.56 16.30
CA THR A 115 8.29 -3.71 15.87
C THR A 115 6.79 -3.59 16.19
N GLU A 116 6.29 -2.41 16.53
CA GLU A 116 4.91 -2.23 16.96
C GLU A 116 3.97 -1.80 15.82
N GLU A 117 4.52 -1.39 14.68
CA GLU A 117 3.77 -0.76 13.59
C GLU A 117 3.85 -1.57 12.29
N LEU A 118 3.47 -0.93 11.18
CA LEU A 118 3.44 -1.55 9.85
C LEU A 118 4.79 -2.15 9.43
N CYS A 119 4.73 -3.39 8.94
CA CYS A 119 5.86 -4.10 8.37
C CYS A 119 6.53 -3.28 7.25
N GLY A 120 7.85 -3.10 7.36
CA GLY A 120 8.61 -2.34 6.38
C GLY A 120 8.55 -2.94 4.97
N ALA A 121 8.54 -4.27 4.82
CA ALA A 121 8.45 -4.91 3.50
C ALA A 121 7.13 -4.58 2.79
N PHE A 122 6.01 -4.59 3.50
CA PHE A 122 4.71 -4.17 2.97
C PHE A 122 4.74 -2.69 2.57
N THR A 123 5.20 -1.82 3.48
CA THR A 123 5.28 -0.38 3.24
C THR A 123 6.19 -0.03 2.07
N GLY A 124 7.32 -0.73 1.90
CA GLY A 124 8.19 -0.59 0.73
C GLY A 124 7.49 -0.98 -0.58
N GLY A 125 6.64 -2.01 -0.55
CA GLY A 125 5.77 -2.38 -1.66
C GLY A 125 4.75 -1.29 -2.02
N VAL A 126 4.09 -0.71 -1.02
CA VAL A 126 3.17 0.42 -1.23
C VAL A 126 3.91 1.64 -1.81
N LEU A 127 5.12 1.92 -1.33
CA LEU A 127 5.93 3.04 -1.80
C LEU A 127 6.28 2.90 -3.29
N VAL A 128 6.77 1.73 -3.71
CA VAL A 128 7.15 1.51 -5.12
C VAL A 128 5.93 1.44 -6.04
N LEU A 129 4.81 0.86 -5.59
CA LEU A 129 3.54 0.93 -6.34
C LEU A 129 3.10 2.39 -6.53
N GLY A 130 3.24 3.23 -5.50
CA GLY A 130 2.96 4.66 -5.58
C GLY A 130 3.85 5.39 -6.59
N LEU A 131 5.12 5.01 -6.72
CA LEU A 131 6.03 5.59 -7.71
C LEU A 131 5.72 5.13 -9.15
N LEU A 132 5.22 3.92 -9.33
CA LEU A 132 4.94 3.34 -10.65
C LEU A 132 3.52 3.67 -11.17
N LEU A 133 2.53 3.74 -10.27
CA LEU A 133 1.10 3.83 -10.60
C LEU A 133 0.42 5.07 -10.01
N GLY A 134 1.12 5.81 -9.15
CA GLY A 134 0.56 6.99 -8.49
C GLY A 134 0.42 8.19 -9.41
N ARG A 135 -0.15 9.25 -8.83
CA ARG A 135 -0.36 10.52 -9.51
C ARG A 135 0.75 11.52 -9.24
N GLU A 136 0.99 12.40 -10.20
CA GLU A 136 1.91 13.54 -10.06
C GLU A 136 1.18 14.81 -9.60
N ARG A 137 -0.11 14.92 -9.94
CA ARG A 137 -0.93 16.12 -9.66
C ARG A 137 -2.22 15.75 -8.92
N PRO A 138 -2.72 16.61 -8.02
CA PRO A 138 -4.08 16.50 -7.50
C PRO A 138 -5.09 16.44 -8.65
N GLY A 139 -6.21 15.72 -8.49
CA GLY A 139 -7.19 15.56 -9.56
C GLY A 139 -7.06 14.27 -10.37
N GLN A 140 -5.83 13.76 -10.52
CA GLN A 140 -5.58 12.55 -11.32
C GLN A 140 -6.13 11.29 -10.64
N ASP A 141 -6.54 10.34 -11.48
CA ASP A 141 -7.07 9.04 -11.06
C ASP A 141 -6.02 8.28 -10.22
N LEU A 142 -6.51 7.62 -9.17
CA LEU A 142 -5.73 6.77 -8.27
C LEU A 142 -6.21 5.32 -8.29
N ARG A 143 -7.15 4.97 -9.18
CA ARG A 143 -7.79 3.66 -9.21
C ARG A 143 -6.77 2.53 -9.33
N ASP A 144 -5.85 2.60 -10.29
CA ASP A 144 -4.88 1.53 -10.52
C ASP A 144 -3.96 1.32 -9.31
N LEU A 145 -3.45 2.41 -8.74
CA LEU A 145 -2.68 2.37 -7.49
C LEU A 145 -3.52 1.78 -6.34
N ALA A 146 -4.76 2.23 -6.17
CA ALA A 146 -5.63 1.78 -5.09
C ALA A 146 -5.93 0.28 -5.21
N CYS A 147 -6.24 -0.20 -6.42
CA CYS A 147 -6.47 -1.62 -6.69
C CYS A 147 -5.20 -2.44 -6.39
N ALA A 148 -4.03 -2.00 -6.89
CA ALA A 148 -2.77 -2.68 -6.63
C ALA A 148 -2.41 -2.76 -5.14
N VAL A 149 -2.61 -1.68 -4.39
CA VAL A 149 -2.32 -1.66 -2.94
C VAL A 149 -3.30 -2.52 -2.15
N LEU A 150 -4.58 -2.52 -2.53
CA LEU A 150 -5.59 -3.37 -1.89
C LEU A 150 -5.32 -4.86 -2.14
N ASP A 151 -4.99 -5.23 -3.38
CA ASP A 151 -4.62 -6.59 -3.74
C ASP A 151 -3.33 -7.02 -3.04
N LEU A 152 -2.29 -6.16 -3.04
CA LEU A 152 -1.07 -6.42 -2.27
C LEU A 152 -1.38 -6.66 -0.78
N LYS A 153 -2.25 -5.83 -0.18
CA LYS A 153 -2.66 -5.97 1.22
C LYS A 153 -3.33 -7.32 1.46
N GLU A 154 -4.27 -7.71 0.60
CA GLU A 154 -4.98 -8.98 0.71
C GLU A 154 -4.01 -10.16 0.60
N ARG A 155 -3.16 -10.20 -0.43
CA ARG A 155 -2.14 -11.25 -0.61
C ARG A 155 -1.16 -11.31 0.56
N PHE A 156 -0.74 -10.16 1.07
CA PHE A 156 0.21 -10.09 2.18
C PHE A 156 -0.39 -10.66 3.46
N VAL A 157 -1.62 -10.25 3.80
CA VAL A 157 -2.33 -10.77 4.98
C VAL A 157 -2.66 -12.25 4.80
N ALA A 158 -3.11 -12.69 3.63
CA ALA A 158 -3.38 -14.10 3.36
C ALA A 158 -2.12 -14.97 3.52
N ARG A 159 -0.95 -14.44 3.12
CA ARG A 159 0.31 -15.19 3.14
C ARG A 159 1.01 -15.19 4.50
N PHE A 160 0.97 -14.06 5.21
CA PHE A 160 1.77 -13.83 6.41
C PHE A 160 0.94 -13.59 7.67
N GLY A 161 -0.38 -13.42 7.54
CA GLY A 161 -1.32 -13.32 8.65
C GLY A 161 -1.52 -11.91 9.23
N SER A 162 -0.59 -10.98 9.00
CA SER A 162 -0.68 -9.62 9.55
C SER A 162 0.09 -8.60 8.71
N LEU A 163 -0.25 -7.32 8.90
CA LEU A 163 0.58 -6.18 8.46
C LEU A 163 1.47 -5.64 9.58
N ASN A 164 1.18 -5.99 10.84
CA ASN A 164 1.92 -5.52 12.01
C ASN A 164 3.25 -6.27 12.13
N CYS A 165 4.35 -5.54 12.29
CA CYS A 165 5.70 -6.10 12.32
C CYS A 165 5.89 -7.10 13.47
N GLY A 166 5.46 -6.76 14.67
CA GLY A 166 5.64 -7.58 15.88
C GLY A 166 4.86 -8.89 15.76
N ALA A 167 3.60 -8.82 15.34
CA ALA A 167 2.79 -10.01 15.09
C ALA A 167 3.44 -10.96 14.06
N LEU A 168 4.12 -10.41 13.04
CA LEU A 168 4.87 -11.21 12.06
C LEU A 168 6.12 -11.84 12.68
N MET A 169 6.86 -11.07 13.49
CA MET A 169 8.07 -11.54 14.16
C MET A 169 7.77 -12.66 15.16
N ASP A 170 6.67 -12.56 15.90
CA ASP A 170 6.20 -13.61 16.81
C ASP A 170 5.90 -14.91 16.05
N GLY A 171 5.31 -14.80 14.86
CA GLY A 171 5.03 -15.93 13.98
C GLY A 171 6.27 -16.69 13.48
N PHE A 172 7.47 -16.09 13.55
CA PHE A 172 8.71 -16.75 13.12
C PHE A 172 9.41 -17.54 14.24
N GLY A 173 9.06 -17.31 15.51
CA GLY A 173 9.75 -17.86 16.68
C GLY A 173 11.16 -17.27 16.88
N GLU A 174 11.64 -17.25 18.13
CA GLU A 174 12.86 -16.51 18.54
C GLU A 174 14.11 -16.80 17.68
N GLN A 175 14.34 -18.07 17.31
CA GLN A 175 15.51 -18.48 16.54
C GLN A 175 15.36 -18.22 15.03
N GLY A 176 14.14 -17.97 14.56
CA GLY A 176 13.77 -17.82 13.16
C GLY A 176 13.63 -16.38 12.69
N GLN A 177 13.53 -15.42 13.61
CA GLN A 177 13.18 -14.02 13.35
C GLN A 177 14.00 -13.37 12.22
N GLN A 178 15.33 -13.43 12.26
CA GLN A 178 16.22 -12.84 11.24
C GLN A 178 16.01 -13.48 9.86
N LYS A 179 16.03 -14.82 9.80
CA LYS A 179 15.85 -15.57 8.55
C LYS A 179 14.41 -15.45 8.00
N GLY A 180 13.43 -15.35 8.90
CA GLY A 180 12.01 -15.15 8.61
C GLY A 180 11.76 -13.80 7.96
N CYS A 181 12.28 -12.72 8.55
CA CYS A 181 12.16 -11.37 8.01
C CYS A 181 12.83 -11.23 6.63
N ALA A 182 14.01 -11.82 6.45
CA ALA A 182 14.69 -11.85 5.15
C ALA A 182 13.86 -12.58 4.07
N ARG A 183 13.31 -13.76 4.40
CA ARG A 183 12.44 -14.54 3.50
C ARG A 183 11.14 -13.80 3.20
N LEU A 184 10.51 -13.20 4.20
CA LEU A 184 9.31 -12.39 4.03
C LEU A 184 9.59 -11.22 3.09
N THR A 185 10.72 -10.53 3.27
CA THR A 185 11.13 -9.40 2.41
C THR A 185 11.27 -9.83 0.95
N ALA A 186 12.01 -10.92 0.68
CA ALA A 186 12.18 -11.43 -0.69
C ALA A 186 10.85 -11.89 -1.33
N ASN A 187 10.00 -12.57 -0.56
CA ASN A 187 8.66 -12.98 -1.03
C ASN A 187 7.74 -11.76 -1.25
N SER A 188 7.87 -10.70 -0.46
CA SER A 188 7.10 -9.47 -0.64
C SER A 188 7.46 -8.76 -1.94
N ALA A 189 8.75 -8.72 -2.31
CA ALA A 189 9.17 -8.17 -3.60
C ALA A 189 8.56 -8.96 -4.79
N VAL A 190 8.54 -10.29 -4.71
CA VAL A 190 7.85 -11.13 -5.71
C VAL A 190 6.35 -10.87 -5.73
N MET A 191 5.72 -10.72 -4.57
CA MET A 191 4.29 -10.45 -4.48
C MET A 191 3.91 -9.12 -5.13
N VAL A 192 4.71 -8.07 -4.92
CA VAL A 192 4.50 -6.77 -5.60
C VAL A 192 4.67 -6.91 -7.11
N ALA A 193 5.66 -7.67 -7.57
CA ALA A 193 5.85 -7.96 -8.98
C ALA A 193 4.64 -8.69 -9.61
N GLN A 194 4.09 -9.69 -8.92
CA GLN A 194 2.87 -10.39 -9.34
C GLN A 194 1.66 -9.45 -9.42
N VAL A 195 1.49 -8.55 -8.44
CA VAL A 195 0.42 -7.53 -8.49
C VAL A 195 0.57 -6.65 -9.73
N LEU A 196 1.79 -6.22 -10.08
CA LEU A 196 2.05 -5.42 -11.28
C LEU A 196 1.78 -6.21 -12.57
N GLU A 197 2.17 -7.48 -12.63
CA GLU A 197 1.94 -8.37 -13.77
C GLU A 197 0.43 -8.62 -13.97
N ASP A 198 -0.29 -8.92 -12.89
CA ASP A 198 -1.72 -9.18 -12.93
C ASP A 198 -2.49 -7.91 -13.32
N LEU A 199 -2.11 -6.75 -12.79
CA LEU A 199 -2.69 -5.47 -13.18
C LEU A 199 -2.42 -5.16 -14.67
N ALA A 200 -1.20 -5.44 -15.16
CA ALA A 200 -0.86 -5.26 -16.56
C ALA A 200 -1.67 -6.20 -17.47
N ALA A 201 -1.89 -7.45 -17.06
CA ALA A 201 -2.73 -8.41 -17.76
C ALA A 201 -4.22 -8.05 -17.73
N ALA A 202 -4.69 -7.41 -16.66
CA ALA A 202 -6.07 -6.96 -16.48
C ALA A 202 -6.40 -5.63 -17.17
N ARG A 203 -5.43 -4.96 -17.83
CA ARG A 203 -5.70 -3.73 -18.61
C ARG A 203 -6.75 -4.00 -19.70
N GLY A 204 -7.99 -3.57 -19.43
CA GLY A 204 -9.15 -3.78 -20.30
C GLY A 204 -10.37 -4.43 -19.61
N GLN A 205 -10.26 -4.87 -18.35
CA GLN A 205 -11.39 -5.38 -17.56
C GLN A 205 -11.96 -4.32 -16.59
N ASP A 206 -13.24 -4.48 -16.24
CA ASP A 206 -13.97 -3.56 -15.36
C ASP A 206 -13.47 -3.65 -13.90
N LEU A 207 -12.42 -2.88 -13.60
CA LEU A 207 -11.87 -2.72 -12.25
C LEU A 207 -12.82 -1.99 -11.27
N ALA A 208 -14.04 -1.59 -11.69
CA ALA A 208 -14.99 -0.90 -10.81
C ALA A 208 -15.50 -1.77 -9.65
N ALA A 209 -15.39 -3.10 -9.76
CA ALA A 209 -15.76 -4.02 -8.68
C ALA A 209 -14.74 -4.10 -7.54
N LEU A 210 -13.48 -3.69 -7.76
CA LEU A 210 -12.37 -3.92 -6.81
C LEU A 210 -12.07 -2.70 -5.92
N CYS A 211 -12.45 -1.49 -6.32
CA CYS A 211 -12.21 -0.30 -5.53
C CYS A 211 -13.28 0.77 -5.80
N SER A 212 -13.88 1.31 -4.74
CA SER A 212 -14.67 2.54 -4.85
C SER A 212 -13.74 3.67 -5.29
N GLN A 213 -14.02 4.27 -6.46
CA GLN A 213 -13.18 5.29 -7.08
C GLN A 213 -12.64 6.31 -6.07
N PRO A 214 -11.31 6.49 -5.96
CA PRO A 214 -10.75 7.63 -5.23
C PRO A 214 -11.27 8.91 -5.87
N ARG A 215 -11.83 9.84 -5.09
CA ARG A 215 -12.39 11.08 -5.65
C ARG A 215 -11.26 11.90 -6.30
N GLN A 216 -11.49 12.32 -7.55
CA GLN A 216 -10.60 13.24 -8.28
C GLN A 216 -10.34 14.50 -7.44
N GLN A 217 -11.35 15.01 -6.73
CA GLN A 217 -11.23 16.14 -5.82
C GLN A 217 -11.99 15.86 -4.51
N ALA A 218 -11.30 15.92 -3.38
CA ALA A 218 -11.93 15.93 -2.06
C ALA A 218 -12.06 17.37 -1.59
N ALA A 219 -13.22 17.75 -1.05
CA ALA A 219 -13.37 19.03 -0.36
C ALA A 219 -12.41 19.09 0.84
N LEU A 220 -12.04 20.30 1.27
CA LEU A 220 -11.29 20.49 2.52
C LEU A 220 -12.03 19.77 3.67
N GLY A 221 -11.32 18.89 4.39
CA GLY A 221 -11.88 18.04 5.45
C GLY A 221 -12.45 16.69 4.98
N GLY A 222 -12.56 16.43 3.68
CA GLY A 222 -13.00 15.14 3.13
C GLY A 222 -11.85 14.17 2.89
N CYS A 223 -11.98 12.91 3.31
CA CYS A 223 -11.02 11.87 2.94
C CYS A 223 -11.24 11.47 1.46
N PRO A 224 -10.20 11.56 0.59
CA PRO A 224 -10.33 11.21 -0.83
C PRO A 224 -10.64 9.72 -1.08
N PHE A 225 -10.44 8.88 -0.06
CA PHE A 225 -10.70 7.44 -0.09
C PHE A 225 -12.02 7.04 0.61
N ARG A 226 -12.80 7.98 1.16
CA ARG A 226 -14.08 7.71 1.84
C ARG A 226 -15.24 8.31 1.04
N ALA A 227 -16.21 7.48 0.66
CA ALA A 227 -17.44 7.93 0.00
C ALA A 227 -18.44 8.48 1.03
N GLY A 228 -18.97 9.68 0.80
CA GLY A 228 -20.05 10.30 1.60
C GLY A 228 -19.67 10.68 3.05
N LEU A 229 -19.69 11.97 3.34
CA LEU A 229 -19.97 12.49 4.68
C LEU A 229 -21.28 13.27 4.57
#